data_AF-A0A7X9GCR9-F1
#
_entry.id   AF-A0A7X9GCR9-F1
#
_cell.length_a   1.000
_cell.length_b   1.000
_cell.length_c   1.000
_cell.angle_alpha   90.00
_cell.angle_beta   90.00
_cell.angle_gamma   90.00
#
_symmetry.space_group_name_H-M   'P 1'
#
loop_
_entity.id
_entity.type
_entity.pdbx_description
1 polymer ?
#
loop_
_entity_poly.entity_id
_entity_poly.type
_entity_poly.pdbx_seq_one_letter_code
_entity_poly.pdbx_strand_id
1 'polypeptide(L)'
;MIVFNEKGKLELERLLVQNTLSAETIKKYDHRKIMSKVRRIFKIMDDSYYYQINEDKISYEITDDLKFIVHGNIPLNNIEAIDIPLTFNEKEYRNSQVLYFYLLKRFKEAFSNLDEVERFIIKNFEYDKPQIYVDESICYEMNIHKDKYYLSKKSAYIKLAIQLGLTYKDDIDELIITKVKETILEEIVTLDKNHME
;
A
#
# COMPACT_ATOMS: atom_id res chain seq x y z
N MET A 1 12.94 12.42 -10.82
CA MET A 1 12.49 13.71 -10.29
C MET A 1 11.15 13.95 -10.93
N ILE A 2 10.08 14.08 -10.15
CA ILE A 2 8.72 14.34 -10.65
C ILE A 2 8.71 15.71 -11.33
N VAL A 3 8.26 15.76 -12.58
CA VAL A 3 8.13 16.98 -13.38
C VAL A 3 6.70 17.12 -13.85
N PHE A 4 6.20 18.35 -13.79
CA PHE A 4 4.89 18.74 -14.33
C PHE A 4 5.08 19.66 -15.53
N ASN A 5 4.22 19.51 -16.52
CA ASN A 5 4.17 20.42 -17.65
C ASN A 5 3.49 21.74 -17.28
N GLU A 6 3.45 22.69 -18.22
CA GLU A 6 2.85 24.02 -18.04
C GLU A 6 1.35 23.99 -17.66
N LYS A 7 0.66 22.86 -17.88
CA LYS A 7 -0.75 22.66 -17.51
C LYS A 7 -0.91 22.00 -16.14
N GLY A 8 0.17 21.81 -15.40
CA GLY A 8 0.18 21.12 -14.10
C GLY A 8 0.03 19.60 -14.19
N LYS A 9 0.20 19.01 -15.38
CA LYS A 9 0.07 17.55 -15.58
C LYS A 9 1.43 16.87 -15.49
N LEU A 10 1.50 15.74 -14.79
CA LEU A 10 2.71 14.91 -14.66
C LEU A 10 3.27 14.52 -16.04
N GLU A 11 4.57 14.72 -16.24
CA GLU A 11 5.28 14.34 -17.47
C GLU A 11 5.77 12.90 -17.37
N LEU A 12 4.99 11.97 -17.93
CA LEU A 12 5.24 10.52 -17.85
C LEU A 12 6.59 10.09 -18.45
N GLU A 13 7.01 10.73 -19.55
CA GLU A 13 8.31 10.51 -20.22
C GLU A 13 9.53 10.78 -19.32
N ARG A 14 9.35 11.55 -18.23
CA ARG A 14 10.41 11.89 -17.28
C ARG A 14 10.42 11.04 -16.02
N LEU A 15 9.46 10.13 -15.86
CA LEU A 15 9.41 9.23 -14.71
C LEU A 15 10.61 8.29 -14.71
N LEU A 16 11.31 8.24 -13.59
CA LEU A 16 12.47 7.39 -13.42
C LEU A 16 12.10 5.91 -13.39
N VAL A 17 12.88 5.11 -14.13
CA VAL A 17 12.85 3.64 -14.14
C VAL A 17 14.27 3.15 -13.83
N GLN A 18 14.60 2.94 -12.54
CA GLN A 18 15.98 2.70 -12.10
C GLN A 18 16.16 1.36 -11.40
N ASN A 19 15.28 1.02 -10.45
CA ASN A 19 15.38 -0.13 -9.57
C ASN A 19 14.31 -1.18 -9.88
N THR A 20 13.69 -1.17 -11.06
CA THR A 20 12.76 -2.23 -11.50
C THR A 20 13.40 -3.61 -11.32
N LEU A 21 12.66 -4.54 -10.71
CA LEU A 21 13.12 -5.92 -10.54
C LEU A 21 13.43 -6.56 -11.89
N SER A 22 14.53 -7.30 -11.95
CA SER A 22 14.91 -8.04 -13.16
C SER A 22 13.89 -9.11 -13.51
N ALA A 23 13.83 -9.49 -14.79
CA ALA A 23 12.97 -10.57 -15.26
C ALA A 23 13.23 -11.89 -14.52
N GLU A 24 14.49 -12.17 -14.17
CA GLU A 24 14.89 -13.35 -13.40
C GLU A 24 14.35 -13.33 -11.97
N THR A 25 14.40 -12.18 -11.30
CA THR A 25 13.82 -12.03 -9.96
C THR A 25 12.31 -12.17 -9.99
N ILE A 26 11.64 -11.56 -10.97
CA ILE A 26 10.17 -11.64 -11.12
C ILE A 26 9.70 -13.09 -11.32
N LYS A 27 10.45 -13.91 -12.07
CA LYS A 27 10.11 -15.34 -12.29
C LYS A 27 10.06 -16.18 -11.01
N LYS A 28 10.67 -15.73 -9.91
CA LYS A 28 10.63 -16.43 -8.61
C LYS A 28 9.28 -16.31 -7.90
N TYR A 29 8.40 -15.43 -8.38
CA TYR A 29 7.11 -15.15 -7.75
C TYR A 29 5.95 -15.57 -8.65
N ASP A 30 4.91 -16.14 -8.07
CA ASP A 30 3.60 -16.22 -8.74
C ASP A 30 2.97 -14.82 -8.72
N HIS A 31 3.21 -14.07 -9.80
CA HIS A 31 2.72 -12.70 -9.94
C HIS A 31 1.19 -12.59 -9.78
N ARG A 32 0.40 -13.60 -10.21
CA ARG A 32 -1.06 -13.54 -10.07
C ARG A 32 -1.47 -13.64 -8.61
N LYS A 33 -0.88 -14.59 -7.86
CA LYS A 33 -1.12 -14.74 -6.42
C LYS A 33 -0.68 -13.47 -5.66
N ILE A 34 0.50 -12.94 -5.99
CA ILE A 34 1.02 -11.70 -5.39
C ILE A 34 0.11 -10.50 -5.63
N MET A 35 -0.29 -10.27 -6.89
CA MET A 35 -1.16 -9.16 -7.25
C MET A 35 -2.51 -9.25 -6.52
N SER A 36 -3.06 -10.46 -6.37
CA SER A 36 -4.29 -10.67 -5.59
C SER A 36 -4.12 -10.33 -4.11
N LYS A 37 -3.00 -10.74 -3.48
CA LYS A 37 -2.69 -10.39 -2.08
C LYS A 37 -2.57 -8.87 -1.88
N VAL A 38 -1.87 -8.19 -2.78
CA VAL A 38 -1.71 -6.72 -2.72
C VAL A 38 -3.04 -6.00 -2.94
N ARG A 39 -3.86 -6.45 -3.90
CA ARG A 39 -5.19 -5.86 -4.14
C ARG A 39 -6.14 -6.02 -2.96
N ARG A 40 -6.02 -7.09 -2.18
CA ARG A 40 -6.76 -7.22 -0.92
C ARG A 40 -6.39 -6.11 0.06
N ILE A 41 -5.12 -5.70 0.11
CA ILE A 41 -4.68 -4.55 0.93
C ILE A 41 -5.33 -3.26 0.44
N PHE A 42 -5.31 -2.99 -0.87
CA PHE A 42 -5.99 -1.82 -1.43
C PHE A 42 -7.48 -1.80 -1.09
N LYS A 43 -8.15 -2.95 -1.21
CA LYS A 43 -9.55 -3.10 -0.84
C LYS A 43 -9.76 -2.78 0.64
N ILE A 44 -8.96 -3.31 1.55
CA ILE A 44 -9.03 -2.98 3.00
C ILE A 44 -8.88 -1.47 3.22
N MET A 45 -7.97 -0.83 2.48
CA MET A 45 -7.74 0.62 2.57
C MET A 45 -8.88 1.47 2.01
N ASP A 46 -9.55 1.02 0.95
CA ASP A 46 -10.72 1.69 0.35
C ASP A 46 -11.99 1.47 1.22
N ASP A 47 -12.12 0.28 1.80
CA ASP A 47 -13.29 -0.21 2.53
C ASP A 47 -13.44 0.30 3.97
N SER A 48 -12.53 1.13 4.48
CA SER A 48 -12.50 1.61 5.87
C SER A 48 -13.59 2.65 6.19
N TYR A 49 -14.79 2.43 5.66
CA TYR A 49 -16.05 3.17 5.82
C TYR A 49 -16.33 3.64 7.26
N TYR A 50 -15.86 2.90 8.26
CA TYR A 50 -16.09 3.17 9.67
C TYR A 50 -15.37 4.44 10.19
N TYR A 51 -14.13 4.71 9.75
CA TYR A 51 -13.37 5.91 10.17
C TYR A 51 -13.70 7.16 9.38
N GLN A 52 -14.49 7.03 8.32
CA GLN A 52 -14.98 8.17 7.54
C GLN A 52 -16.22 8.83 8.18
N ILE A 53 -16.83 8.24 9.20
CA ILE A 53 -18.10 8.72 9.80
C ILE A 53 -17.88 9.39 11.17
N ASN A 54 -16.81 9.06 11.89
CA ASN A 54 -16.46 9.74 13.16
C ASN A 54 -15.62 11.01 12.90
N GLU A 55 -15.67 11.97 13.84
CA GLU A 55 -15.08 13.32 13.69
C GLU A 55 -13.54 13.33 13.55
N ASP A 56 -12.85 12.26 13.98
CA ASP A 56 -11.39 12.07 13.87
C ASP A 56 -10.97 11.23 12.65
N LYS A 57 -11.35 11.65 11.45
CA LYS A 57 -11.16 10.85 10.23
C LYS A 57 -9.68 10.65 9.90
N ILE A 58 -9.19 9.42 10.06
CA ILE A 58 -7.96 8.99 9.41
C ILE A 58 -8.28 8.72 7.94
N SER A 59 -7.69 9.50 7.05
CA SER A 59 -7.80 9.33 5.59
C SER A 59 -6.42 9.34 4.94
N TYR A 60 -6.36 9.08 3.64
CA TYR A 60 -5.14 9.20 2.87
C TYR A 60 -5.41 9.69 1.45
N GLU A 61 -4.38 10.21 0.82
CA GLU A 61 -4.36 10.51 -0.60
C GLU A 61 -3.03 10.08 -1.23
N ILE A 62 -3.06 9.80 -2.54
CA ILE A 62 -1.86 9.74 -3.37
C ILE A 62 -1.89 10.97 -4.28
N THR A 63 -1.01 11.92 -3.99
CA THR A 63 -0.91 13.17 -4.72
C THR A 63 -0.40 12.95 -6.15
N ASP A 64 -0.58 13.95 -7.01
CA ASP A 64 -0.07 13.90 -8.38
C ASP A 64 1.46 13.90 -8.47
N ASP A 65 2.17 14.34 -7.42
CA ASP A 65 3.62 14.17 -7.28
C ASP A 65 4.03 12.80 -6.70
N LEU A 66 3.10 11.83 -6.73
CA LEU A 66 3.29 10.44 -6.35
C LEU A 66 3.74 10.27 -4.89
N LYS A 67 3.18 11.06 -3.98
CA LYS A 67 3.40 10.92 -2.54
C LYS A 67 2.16 10.37 -1.87
N PHE A 68 2.36 9.45 -0.93
CA PHE A 68 1.30 8.92 -0.08
C PHE A 68 1.21 9.75 1.21
N ILE A 69 0.11 10.46 1.39
CA ILE A 69 -0.14 11.33 2.54
C ILE A 69 -1.27 10.73 3.38
N VAL A 70 -1.08 10.70 4.70
CA VAL A 70 -2.11 10.28 5.67
C VAL A 70 -2.57 11.52 6.42
N HIS A 71 -3.87 11.72 6.53
CA HIS A 71 -4.51 12.81 7.27
C HIS A 71 -5.25 12.24 8.49
N GLY A 72 -5.45 13.06 9.51
CA GLY A 72 -6.22 12.71 10.71
C GLY A 72 -5.41 12.71 12.00
N ASN A 73 -6.11 12.68 13.13
CA ASN A 73 -5.50 12.56 14.45
C ASN A 73 -5.00 11.13 14.65
N ILE A 74 -3.68 11.00 14.80
CA ILE A 74 -3.03 9.73 15.03
C ILE A 74 -2.92 9.57 16.56
N PRO A 75 -3.51 8.51 17.16
CA PRO A 75 -3.27 8.19 18.56
C PRO A 75 -1.81 7.74 18.71
N LEU A 76 -0.89 8.71 18.89
CA LEU A 76 0.57 8.52 18.81
C LEU A 76 1.23 8.17 20.13
N ASN A 77 0.47 8.05 21.22
CA ASN A 77 1.08 7.86 22.52
C ASN A 77 1.27 6.35 22.78
N ASN A 78 2.46 5.85 22.44
CA ASN A 78 3.13 4.68 23.04
C ASN A 78 3.12 3.33 22.31
N ILE A 79 2.67 3.24 21.05
CA ILE A 79 2.90 1.98 20.32
C ILE A 79 4.24 2.09 19.60
N GLU A 80 5.32 1.80 20.35
CA GLU A 80 6.60 1.39 19.74
C GLU A 80 6.30 0.35 18.68
N ALA A 81 7.01 0.40 17.55
CA ALA A 81 6.77 -0.35 16.33
C ALA A 81 6.63 -1.88 16.56
N ILE A 82 5.47 -2.32 17.04
CA ILE A 82 5.04 -3.69 16.91
C ILE A 82 4.86 -3.87 15.41
N ASP A 83 5.68 -4.74 14.83
CA ASP A 83 5.60 -5.14 13.44
C ASP A 83 4.29 -5.94 13.28
N ILE A 84 3.15 -5.24 13.29
CA ILE A 84 1.83 -5.85 13.21
C ILE A 84 1.78 -6.60 11.87
N PRO A 85 1.72 -7.95 11.89
CA PRO A 85 1.66 -8.72 10.65
C PRO A 85 0.39 -8.32 9.90
N LEU A 86 0.46 -8.18 8.57
CA LEU A 86 -0.70 -7.83 7.73
C LEU A 86 -1.63 -9.03 7.50
N THR A 87 -1.88 -9.77 8.57
CA THR A 87 -2.56 -11.06 8.59
C THR A 87 -3.99 -10.93 9.11
N PHE A 88 -4.38 -9.73 9.55
CA PHE A 88 -5.74 -9.39 9.93
C PHE A 88 -6.68 -9.42 8.72
N ASN A 89 -7.93 -9.78 8.97
CA ASN A 89 -8.98 -9.79 7.97
C ASN A 89 -9.62 -8.41 7.82
N GLU A 90 -10.43 -8.26 6.77
CA GLU A 90 -11.09 -6.98 6.46
C GLU A 90 -11.94 -6.45 7.63
N LYS A 91 -12.60 -7.34 8.39
CA LYS A 91 -13.45 -6.96 9.53
C LYS A 91 -12.62 -6.44 10.71
N GLU A 92 -11.48 -7.07 10.99
CA GLU A 92 -10.56 -6.64 12.06
C GLU A 92 -9.99 -5.25 11.77
N TYR A 93 -9.55 -4.99 10.53
CA TYR A 93 -9.08 -3.66 10.12
C TYR A 93 -10.19 -2.59 10.17
N ARG A 94 -11.41 -2.95 9.77
CA ARG A 94 -12.56 -2.03 9.83
C ARG A 94 -12.93 -1.63 11.27
N ASN A 95 -12.67 -2.50 12.23
CA ASN A 95 -13.08 -2.32 13.62
C ASN A 95 -11.97 -1.77 14.54
N SER A 96 -10.76 -1.52 14.02
CA SER A 96 -9.64 -0.99 14.82
C SER A 96 -8.89 0.14 14.12
N GLN A 97 -8.92 1.33 14.73
CA GLN A 97 -8.33 2.55 14.19
C GLN A 97 -6.81 2.44 14.19
N VAL A 98 -6.29 1.80 15.23
CA VAL A 98 -4.89 1.46 15.40
C VAL A 98 -4.43 0.56 14.26
N LEU A 99 -5.10 -0.57 14.03
CA LEU A 99 -4.74 -1.50 12.94
C LEU A 99 -4.80 -0.81 11.57
N TYR A 100 -5.83 0.02 11.34
CA TYR A 100 -5.95 0.77 10.09
C TYR A 100 -4.81 1.78 9.91
N PHE A 101 -4.48 2.55 10.95
CA PHE A 101 -3.35 3.48 10.92
C PHE A 101 -2.02 2.77 10.65
N TYR A 102 -1.77 1.63 11.31
CA TYR A 102 -0.58 0.81 11.07
C TYR A 102 -0.49 0.32 9.62
N LEU A 103 -1.62 -0.10 9.06
CA LEU A 103 -1.68 -0.49 7.65
C LEU A 103 -1.30 0.69 6.74
N LEU A 104 -1.88 1.88 6.96
CA LEU A 104 -1.55 3.06 6.17
C LEU A 104 -0.08 3.46 6.29
N LYS A 105 0.51 3.36 7.50
CA LYS A 105 1.93 3.66 7.73
C LYS A 105 2.83 2.69 6.97
N ARG A 106 2.60 1.38 7.12
CA ARG A 106 3.38 0.35 6.39
C ARG A 106 3.22 0.49 4.89
N PHE A 107 2.01 0.80 4.42
CA PHE A 107 1.77 1.04 3.01
C PHE A 107 2.50 2.28 2.50
N LYS A 108 2.49 3.39 3.25
CA LYS A 108 3.24 4.60 2.92
C LYS A 108 4.73 4.33 2.76
N GLU A 109 5.32 3.62 3.71
CA GLU A 109 6.73 3.22 3.66
C GLU A 109 6.99 2.33 2.44
N ALA A 110 6.12 1.34 2.22
CA ALA A 110 6.26 0.41 1.10
C ALA A 110 6.16 1.11 -0.27
N PHE A 111 5.19 2.01 -0.41
CA PHE A 111 4.95 2.80 -1.60
C PHE A 111 6.10 3.78 -1.87
N SER A 112 6.67 4.40 -0.82
CA SER A 112 7.77 5.37 -0.96
C SER A 112 9.06 4.73 -1.48
N ASN A 113 9.24 3.43 -1.28
CA ASN A 113 10.39 2.66 -1.79
C ASN A 113 10.22 2.16 -3.23
N LEU A 114 9.07 2.43 -3.86
CA LEU A 114 8.86 2.15 -5.27
C LEU A 114 9.49 3.26 -6.14
N ASP A 115 9.93 2.88 -7.33
CA ASP A 115 10.36 3.84 -8.35
C ASP A 115 9.19 4.74 -8.78
N GLU A 116 9.49 5.90 -9.37
CA GLU A 116 8.47 6.85 -9.82
C GLU A 116 7.47 6.20 -10.80
N VAL A 117 7.95 5.41 -11.76
CA VAL A 117 7.06 4.65 -12.67
C VAL A 117 6.18 3.64 -11.93
N GLU A 118 6.73 2.98 -10.91
CA GLU A 118 6.02 1.94 -10.15
C GLU A 118 4.91 2.59 -9.29
N ARG A 119 5.22 3.72 -8.64
CA ARG A 119 4.22 4.54 -7.91
C ARG A 119 3.12 5.04 -8.83
N PHE A 120 3.49 5.54 -10.02
CA PHE A 120 2.52 5.99 -11.01
C PHE A 120 1.59 4.87 -11.47
N ILE A 121 2.13 3.67 -11.75
CA ILE A 121 1.35 2.50 -12.12
C ILE A 121 0.33 2.17 -11.02
N ILE A 122 0.76 2.13 -9.75
CA ILE A 122 -0.15 1.84 -8.64
C ILE A 122 -1.24 2.92 -8.51
N LYS A 123 -0.86 4.21 -8.55
CA LYS A 123 -1.83 5.33 -8.51
C LYS A 123 -2.87 5.21 -9.63
N ASN A 124 -2.43 5.08 -10.88
CA ASN A 124 -3.31 5.08 -12.04
C ASN A 124 -4.29 3.90 -12.05
N PHE A 125 -3.83 2.68 -11.73
CA PHE A 125 -4.68 1.49 -11.85
C PHE A 125 -5.54 1.19 -10.64
N GLU A 126 -5.14 1.64 -9.45
CA GLU A 126 -5.77 1.20 -8.20
C GLU A 126 -6.45 2.35 -7.45
N TYR A 127 -6.09 3.62 -7.73
CA TYR A 127 -6.60 4.79 -7.01
C TYR A 127 -7.27 5.85 -7.90
N ASP A 128 -6.76 6.12 -9.11
CA ASP A 128 -7.36 7.09 -10.01
C ASP A 128 -8.70 6.57 -10.55
N LYS A 129 -9.80 7.16 -10.06
CA LYS A 129 -11.18 6.85 -10.47
C LYS A 129 -11.85 8.13 -10.99
N PRO A 130 -12.15 8.27 -12.29
CA PRO A 130 -11.93 7.29 -13.36
C PRO A 130 -10.45 7.13 -13.72
N GLN A 131 -10.09 5.92 -14.16
CA GLN A 131 -8.74 5.62 -14.65
C GLN A 131 -8.44 6.46 -15.90
N ILE A 132 -7.34 7.23 -15.85
CA ILE A 132 -6.97 8.16 -16.93
C ILE A 132 -6.21 7.45 -18.04
N TYR A 133 -5.33 6.50 -17.70
CA TYR A 133 -4.45 5.83 -18.65
C TYR A 133 -4.66 4.31 -18.70
N VAL A 134 -4.50 3.72 -19.88
CA VAL A 134 -4.41 2.27 -20.10
C VAL A 134 -2.96 1.87 -20.32
N ASP A 135 -2.65 0.57 -20.25
CA ASP A 135 -1.27 0.08 -20.39
C ASP A 135 -0.59 0.61 -21.66
N GLU A 136 -1.31 0.61 -22.79
CA GLU A 136 -0.84 1.09 -24.09
C GLU A 136 -0.53 2.58 -24.10
N SER A 137 -1.38 3.40 -23.46
CA SER A 137 -1.17 4.85 -23.42
C SER A 137 -0.02 5.23 -22.50
N ILE A 138 0.18 4.50 -21.38
CA ILE A 138 1.36 4.71 -20.53
C ILE A 138 2.65 4.36 -21.30
N CYS A 139 2.69 3.23 -22.01
CA CYS A 139 3.86 2.86 -22.81
C CYS A 139 4.22 3.95 -23.82
N TYR A 140 3.21 4.49 -24.51
CA TYR A 140 3.36 5.54 -25.49
C TYR A 140 3.86 6.85 -24.86
N GLU A 141 3.19 7.34 -23.83
CA GLU A 141 3.51 8.60 -23.15
C GLU A 141 4.87 8.56 -22.44
N MET A 142 5.29 7.38 -21.96
CA MET A 142 6.61 7.19 -21.37
C MET A 142 7.73 6.98 -22.40
N ASN A 143 7.38 6.77 -23.68
CA ASN A 143 8.32 6.39 -24.73
C ASN A 143 9.18 5.16 -24.36
N ILE A 144 8.55 4.12 -23.79
CA ILE A 144 9.23 2.87 -23.42
C ILE A 144 8.62 1.66 -24.12
N HIS A 145 9.47 0.66 -24.42
CA HIS A 145 9.00 -0.60 -24.98
C HIS A 145 8.09 -1.35 -23.98
N LYS A 146 7.04 -1.99 -24.51
CA LYS A 146 6.03 -2.73 -23.72
C LYS A 146 6.64 -3.71 -22.72
N ASP A 147 7.72 -4.40 -23.08
CA ASP A 147 8.33 -5.40 -22.19
C ASP A 147 8.96 -4.75 -20.96
N LYS A 148 9.61 -3.59 -21.13
CA LYS A 148 10.18 -2.81 -20.03
C LYS A 148 9.07 -2.27 -19.13
N TYR A 149 7.98 -1.78 -19.73
CA TYR A 149 6.79 -1.36 -19.00
C TYR A 149 6.19 -2.50 -18.16
N TYR A 150 5.95 -3.67 -18.75
CA TYR A 150 5.35 -4.80 -18.04
C TYR A 150 6.28 -5.36 -16.95
N LEU A 151 7.61 -5.24 -17.11
CA LEU A 151 8.54 -5.53 -16.02
C LEU A 151 8.36 -4.54 -14.85
N SER A 152 8.26 -3.24 -15.11
CA SER A 152 7.97 -2.23 -14.07
C SER A 152 6.63 -2.47 -13.40
N LYS A 153 5.58 -2.81 -14.17
CA LYS A 153 4.27 -3.14 -13.61
C LYS A 153 4.34 -4.33 -12.67
N LYS A 154 4.96 -5.44 -13.09
CA LYS A 154 5.13 -6.62 -12.22
C LYS A 154 6.00 -6.35 -11.00
N SER A 155 7.07 -5.58 -11.19
CA SER A 155 7.99 -5.17 -10.14
C SER A 155 7.27 -4.37 -9.05
N ALA A 156 6.40 -3.42 -9.42
CA ALA A 156 5.63 -2.62 -8.46
C ALA A 156 4.85 -3.51 -7.46
N TYR A 157 4.05 -4.46 -7.96
CA TYR A 157 3.27 -5.36 -7.09
C TYR A 157 4.15 -6.28 -6.25
N ILE A 158 5.23 -6.82 -6.82
CA ILE A 158 6.13 -7.72 -6.10
C ILE A 158 6.89 -6.98 -4.98
N LYS A 159 7.41 -5.78 -5.26
CA LYS A 159 8.08 -4.95 -4.24
C LYS A 159 7.13 -4.57 -3.12
N LEU A 160 5.91 -4.13 -3.45
CA LEU A 160 4.88 -3.88 -2.44
C LEU A 160 4.65 -5.12 -1.59
N ALA A 161 4.44 -6.28 -2.21
CA ALA A 161 4.21 -7.52 -1.46
C ALA A 161 5.39 -7.91 -0.56
N ILE A 162 6.63 -7.76 -1.02
CA ILE A 162 7.83 -8.04 -0.20
C ILE A 162 7.87 -7.12 1.01
N GLN A 163 7.70 -5.81 0.80
CA GLN A 163 7.82 -4.81 1.87
C GLN A 163 6.64 -4.87 2.86
N LEU A 164 5.48 -5.31 2.38
CA LEU A 164 4.30 -5.60 3.21
C LEU A 164 4.36 -6.99 3.87
N GLY A 165 5.38 -7.81 3.58
CA GLY A 165 5.52 -9.16 4.13
C GLY A 165 4.48 -10.17 3.61
N LEU A 166 3.89 -9.95 2.44
CA LEU A 166 2.83 -10.79 1.87
C LEU A 166 3.35 -12.01 1.10
N THR A 167 4.69 -12.14 0.99
CA THR A 167 5.37 -13.20 0.23
C THR A 167 5.65 -14.47 1.03
N TYR A 168 5.48 -14.44 2.35
CA TYR A 168 5.63 -15.64 3.19
C TYR A 168 4.56 -16.69 2.84
N LYS A 169 4.91 -17.97 3.01
CA LYS A 169 3.97 -19.08 2.84
C LYS A 169 2.93 -19.00 3.96
N ASP A 170 1.67 -19.16 3.55
CA ASP A 170 0.49 -19.07 4.41
C ASP A 170 0.53 -20.05 5.62
N ASP A 171 1.43 -21.04 5.61
CA ASP A 171 1.53 -22.14 6.59
C ASP A 171 2.39 -21.87 7.84
N ILE A 172 3.31 -20.89 7.84
CA ILE A 172 4.13 -20.54 9.04
C ILE A 172 3.35 -19.59 9.98
N ASP A 173 2.23 -19.09 9.48
CA ASP A 173 1.62 -17.86 9.90
C ASP A 173 0.51 -18.10 10.94
N GLU A 174 -0.30 -19.15 10.84
CA GLU A 174 -1.49 -19.30 11.71
C GLU A 174 -1.20 -19.27 13.21
N LEU A 175 -0.16 -19.94 13.69
CA LEU A 175 0.17 -20.01 15.12
C LEU A 175 0.79 -18.69 15.65
N ILE A 176 1.63 -18.04 14.84
CA ILE A 176 2.27 -16.76 15.19
C ILE A 176 1.24 -15.63 15.10
N ILE A 177 0.41 -15.64 14.05
CA ILE A 177 -0.73 -14.75 13.88
C ILE A 177 -1.67 -14.85 15.07
N THR A 178 -2.02 -16.06 15.50
CA THR A 178 -2.96 -16.26 16.62
C THR A 178 -2.41 -15.64 17.90
N LYS A 179 -1.14 -15.89 18.23
CA LYS A 179 -0.50 -15.30 19.42
C LYS A 179 -0.36 -13.78 19.33
N VAL A 180 0.04 -13.24 18.18
CA VAL A 180 0.16 -11.79 17.98
C VAL A 180 -1.22 -11.13 18.05
N LYS A 181 -2.26 -11.77 17.51
CA LYS A 181 -3.64 -11.31 17.61
C LYS A 181 -4.11 -11.26 19.07
N GLU A 182 -3.85 -12.31 19.84
CA GLU A 182 -4.17 -12.37 21.27
C GLU A 182 -3.47 -11.24 22.04
N THR A 183 -2.16 -11.04 21.84
CA THR A 183 -1.41 -9.97 22.52
C THR A 183 -1.86 -8.57 22.11
N ILE A 184 -2.08 -8.31 20.80
CA ILE A 184 -2.54 -7.00 20.32
C ILE A 184 -3.99 -6.73 20.77
N LEU A 185 -4.87 -7.74 20.78
CA LEU A 185 -6.24 -7.58 21.29
C LEU A 185 -6.25 -7.24 22.79
N GLU A 186 -5.42 -7.92 23.59
CA GLU A 186 -5.26 -7.62 25.01
C GLU A 186 -4.73 -6.20 25.23
N GLU A 187 -3.68 -5.78 24.52
CA GLU A 187 -3.12 -4.43 24.63
C GLU A 187 -4.09 -3.33 24.17
N ILE A 188 -4.82 -3.54 23.06
CA ILE A 188 -5.84 -2.60 22.58
C ILE A 188 -6.98 -2.47 23.61
N VAL A 189 -7.50 -3.58 24.14
CA VAL A 189 -8.58 -3.56 25.15
C VAL A 189 -8.12 -2.90 26.45
N THR A 190 -6.83 -3.01 26.79
CA THR A 190 -6.27 -2.40 28.00
C THR A 190 -6.09 -0.88 27.85
N LEU A 191 -5.68 -0.42 26.66
CA LEU A 191 -5.56 1.01 26.34
C LEU A 191 -6.93 1.72 26.32
N ASP A 192 -7.97 1.06 25.79
CA ASP A 192 -9.34 1.61 25.76
C ASP A 192 -9.93 1.81 27.17
N LYS A 193 -9.62 0.92 28.11
CA LYS A 193 -10.09 1.03 29.51
C LYS A 193 -9.44 2.17 30.28
N ASN A 194 -8.17 2.46 30.02
CA ASN A 194 -7.43 3.52 30.70
C ASN A 194 -7.76 4.93 30.20
N HIS A 195 -8.57 5.06 29.13
CA HIS A 195 -9.08 6.33 28.62
C HIS A 195 -10.55 6.61 29.00
N MET A 196 -11.15 5.75 29.82
CA MET A 196 -12.51 5.89 30.34
C MET A 196 -12.59 6.21 31.85
N GLU A 197 -11.46 6.47 32.51
CA GLU A 197 -11.36 7.01 33.89
C GLU A 197 -10.91 8.49 33.87
#